data_AF-A0A977KYZ3-F1
#
_entry.id   AF-A0A977KYZ3-F1
#
_cell.length_a   1.000
_cell.length_b   1.000
_cell.length_c   1.000
_cell.angle_alpha   90.00
_cell.angle_beta   90.00
_cell.angle_gamma   90.00
#
_symmetry.space_group_name_H-M   'P 1'
#
loop_
_entity.id
_entity.type
_entity.pdbx_description
1 polymer ?
#
loop_
_entity_poly.entity_id
_entity_poly.type
_entity_poly.pdbx_seq_one_letter_code
_entity_poly.pdbx_strand_id
1 'polypeptide(L)'
;MWTEIAAQISQVTGKTFRIEQRHSVGGGCINQGYRLQAEGQSYFIKLNQADQLTMFESEAIALQQMAATRTIQVPEPICWGVNERHSYLVLSWLNLGKGNATSWRSLGRQLARMHSQGQNQRFGWERNNTIGSTPQINTWSENWADFFAEHRIGYQLKLAQRRGGHFPDTIKVVTKVRDLLGNRQPQPALVHGDLWSGNAAILESGEPVIFDPATYYGDREVDLAMTELFGGFPTAFYQGYTEVSPLAEGYQQRKILYNLYHILNHFNLFGGSYAAQANQMINQLFNR
;
A
#
# COMPACT_ATOMS: atom_id res chain seq x y z
N MET A 1 -1.81 -21.25 -19.20
CA MET A 1 -2.14 -20.23 -18.17
C MET A 1 -3.45 -20.49 -17.41
N TRP A 2 -4.65 -20.22 -17.93
CA TRP A 2 -5.88 -20.35 -17.11
C TRP A 2 -6.13 -21.75 -16.55
N THR A 3 -5.87 -22.78 -17.34
CA THR A 3 -5.91 -24.18 -16.90
C THR A 3 -4.87 -24.48 -15.82
N GLU A 4 -3.67 -23.89 -15.90
CA GLU A 4 -2.63 -24.02 -14.86
C GLU A 4 -3.07 -23.34 -13.56
N ILE A 5 -3.61 -22.11 -13.65
CA ILE A 5 -4.11 -21.37 -12.47
C ILE A 5 -5.24 -22.16 -11.81
N ALA A 6 -6.18 -22.70 -12.59
CA ALA A 6 -7.25 -23.53 -12.06
C ALA A 6 -6.75 -24.83 -11.39
N ALA A 7 -5.76 -25.48 -12.00
CA ALA A 7 -5.12 -26.65 -11.42
C ALA A 7 -4.39 -26.31 -10.11
N GLN A 8 -3.69 -25.17 -10.05
CA GLN A 8 -3.01 -24.70 -8.85
C GLN A 8 -4.00 -24.37 -7.73
N ILE A 9 -5.10 -23.68 -8.05
CA ILE A 9 -6.20 -23.46 -7.10
C ILE A 9 -6.72 -24.79 -6.59
N SER A 10 -6.94 -25.76 -7.47
CA SER A 10 -7.44 -27.07 -7.09
C SER A 10 -6.50 -27.81 -6.13
N GLN A 11 -5.21 -27.76 -6.43
CA GLN A 11 -4.16 -28.39 -5.62
C GLN A 11 -4.06 -27.75 -4.24
N VAL A 12 -4.04 -26.41 -4.14
CA VAL A 12 -3.85 -25.72 -2.86
C VAL A 12 -5.10 -25.77 -1.99
N THR A 13 -6.29 -25.69 -2.59
CA THR A 13 -7.56 -25.73 -1.83
C THR A 13 -8.05 -27.14 -1.53
N GLY A 14 -7.50 -28.16 -2.19
CA GLY A 14 -7.98 -29.55 -2.12
C GLY A 14 -9.35 -29.77 -2.77
N LYS A 15 -9.89 -28.77 -3.48
CA LYS A 15 -11.20 -28.82 -4.15
C LYS A 15 -11.03 -28.60 -5.64
N THR A 16 -11.58 -29.48 -6.47
CA THR A 16 -11.55 -29.31 -7.93
C THR A 16 -12.15 -27.95 -8.31
N PHE A 17 -11.37 -27.12 -9.00
CA PHE A 17 -11.80 -25.83 -9.53
C PHE A 17 -11.70 -25.86 -11.05
N ARG A 18 -12.85 -25.83 -11.74
CA ARG A 18 -12.94 -25.81 -13.20
C ARG A 18 -13.61 -24.52 -13.63
N ILE A 19 -12.84 -23.62 -14.26
CA ILE A 19 -13.33 -22.29 -14.64
C ILE A 19 -14.58 -22.41 -15.52
N GLU A 20 -15.70 -21.87 -15.05
CA GLU A 20 -16.96 -21.77 -15.80
C GLU A 20 -17.08 -20.39 -16.46
N GLN A 21 -16.69 -19.34 -15.73
CA GLN A 21 -16.76 -17.96 -16.20
C GLN A 21 -15.47 -17.20 -15.89
N ARG A 22 -15.10 -16.30 -16.81
CA ARG A 22 -13.96 -15.38 -16.67
C ARG A 22 -14.39 -13.99 -17.11
N HIS A 23 -14.26 -13.03 -16.22
CA HIS A 23 -14.55 -11.63 -16.49
C HIS A 23 -13.30 -10.78 -16.25
N SER A 24 -12.97 -9.90 -17.19
CA SER A 24 -12.01 -8.83 -16.92
C SER A 24 -12.64 -7.86 -15.94
N VAL A 25 -11.90 -7.48 -14.92
CA VAL A 25 -12.28 -6.49 -13.92
C VAL A 25 -11.16 -5.46 -13.80
N GLY A 26 -11.43 -4.32 -13.15
CA GLY A 26 -10.38 -3.33 -12.89
C GLY A 26 -9.24 -3.97 -12.08
N GLY A 27 -7.99 -3.79 -12.51
CA GLY A 27 -6.78 -4.36 -11.88
C GLY A 27 -5.78 -3.30 -11.41
N GLY A 28 -6.23 -2.05 -11.24
CA GLY A 28 -5.36 -0.89 -11.06
C GLY A 28 -4.70 -0.44 -12.36
N CYS A 29 -3.67 0.42 -12.25
CA CYS A 29 -2.99 1.00 -13.41
C CYS A 29 -1.90 0.09 -14.02
N ILE A 30 -1.54 -1.00 -13.33
CA ILE A 30 -0.31 -1.77 -13.61
C ILE A 30 -0.61 -3.24 -13.92
N ASN A 31 -1.58 -3.85 -13.24
CA ASN A 31 -1.91 -5.26 -13.39
C ASN A 31 -3.23 -5.44 -14.13
N GLN A 32 -3.38 -6.59 -14.80
CA GLN A 32 -4.67 -7.00 -15.35
C GLN A 32 -5.44 -7.79 -14.29
N GLY A 33 -6.66 -7.35 -13.99
CA GLY A 33 -7.54 -7.99 -13.00
C GLY A 33 -8.56 -8.90 -13.66
N TYR A 34 -8.76 -10.09 -13.11
CA TYR A 34 -9.79 -11.02 -13.57
C TYR A 34 -10.59 -11.61 -12.41
N ARG A 35 -11.89 -11.81 -12.62
CA ARG A 35 -12.71 -12.69 -11.80
C ARG A 35 -12.79 -14.05 -12.48
N LEU A 36 -12.38 -15.11 -11.77
CA LEU A 36 -12.67 -16.48 -12.15
C LEU A 36 -13.77 -17.03 -11.28
N GLN A 37 -14.75 -17.70 -11.89
CA GLN A 37 -15.88 -18.30 -11.18
C GLN A 37 -16.07 -19.75 -11.59
N ALA A 38 -16.38 -20.59 -10.61
CA ALA A 38 -16.79 -21.98 -10.79
C ALA A 38 -17.59 -22.44 -9.58
N GLU A 39 -18.70 -23.16 -9.76
CA GLU A 39 -19.42 -23.87 -8.69
C GLU A 39 -19.76 -22.98 -7.47
N GLY A 40 -20.12 -21.71 -7.71
CA GLY A 40 -20.42 -20.73 -6.66
C GLY A 40 -19.20 -20.12 -5.96
N GLN A 41 -17.99 -20.60 -6.25
CA GLN A 41 -16.73 -20.02 -5.78
C GLN A 41 -16.23 -18.94 -6.76
N SER A 42 -15.62 -17.89 -6.21
CA SER A 42 -14.98 -16.84 -7.00
C SER A 42 -13.57 -16.55 -6.49
N TYR A 43 -12.65 -16.28 -7.41
CA TYR A 43 -11.30 -15.81 -7.11
C TYR A 43 -10.98 -14.56 -7.92
N PHE A 44 -10.20 -13.66 -7.32
CA PHE A 44 -9.62 -12.51 -8.00
C PHE A 44 -8.21 -12.84 -8.44
N ILE A 45 -7.89 -12.63 -9.71
CA ILE A 45 -6.58 -12.92 -10.29
C ILE A 45 -5.96 -11.60 -10.72
N LYS A 46 -4.74 -11.35 -10.22
CA LYS A 46 -3.85 -10.34 -10.79
C LYS A 46 -2.88 -11.00 -11.75
N LEU A 47 -2.69 -10.39 -12.91
CA LEU A 47 -1.75 -10.84 -13.94
C LEU A 47 -0.79 -9.73 -14.33
N ASN A 48 0.47 -10.12 -14.55
CA ASN A 48 1.50 -9.27 -15.14
C ASN A 48 2.53 -10.12 -15.90
N GLN A 49 3.58 -9.51 -16.44
CA GLN A 49 4.69 -10.18 -17.13
C GLN A 49 5.40 -11.18 -16.21
N ALA A 50 6.04 -12.19 -16.78
CA ALA A 50 6.72 -13.26 -16.03
C ALA A 50 7.78 -12.76 -15.03
N ASP A 51 8.47 -11.66 -15.36
CA ASP A 51 9.52 -11.07 -14.51
C ASP A 51 8.99 -10.30 -13.28
N GLN A 52 7.67 -10.14 -13.15
CA GLN A 52 7.02 -9.46 -12.03
C GLN A 52 6.63 -10.41 -10.88
N LEU A 53 7.10 -11.66 -10.88
CA LEU A 53 6.76 -12.64 -9.82
C LEU A 53 7.05 -12.11 -8.41
N THR A 54 8.19 -11.46 -8.20
CA THR A 54 8.59 -10.95 -6.88
C THR A 54 7.65 -9.87 -6.34
N MET A 55 6.97 -9.11 -7.21
CA MET A 55 5.92 -8.18 -6.80
C MET A 55 4.73 -8.93 -6.19
N PHE A 56 4.26 -10.00 -6.83
CA PHE A 56 3.15 -10.81 -6.34
C PHE A 56 3.51 -11.62 -5.09
N GLU A 57 4.72 -12.14 -4.99
CA GLU A 57 5.22 -12.77 -3.76
C GLU A 57 5.21 -11.79 -2.58
N SER A 58 5.68 -10.57 -2.83
CA SER A 58 5.71 -9.52 -1.81
C SER A 58 4.31 -9.11 -1.38
N GLU A 59 3.38 -8.95 -2.32
CA GLU A 59 1.98 -8.63 -2.01
C GLU A 59 1.31 -9.75 -1.21
N ALA A 60 1.49 -11.01 -1.60
CA ALA A 60 0.94 -12.16 -0.89
C ALA A 60 1.44 -12.22 0.57
N ILE A 61 2.74 -12.01 0.78
CA ILE A 61 3.33 -12.03 2.13
C ILE A 61 2.84 -10.84 2.96
N ALA A 62 2.71 -9.65 2.37
CA ALA A 62 2.14 -8.50 3.05
C ALA A 62 0.70 -8.76 3.53
N LEU A 63 -0.13 -9.33 2.66
CA LEU A 63 -1.50 -9.73 2.99
C LEU A 63 -1.54 -10.80 4.10
N GLN A 64 -0.66 -11.81 4.03
CA GLN A 64 -0.54 -12.82 5.09
C GLN A 64 -0.15 -12.20 6.44
N GLN A 65 0.80 -11.27 6.46
CA GLN A 65 1.24 -10.59 7.69
C GLN A 65 0.13 -9.69 8.26
N MET A 66 -0.62 -8.98 7.41
CA MET A 66 -1.79 -8.22 7.85
C MET A 66 -2.89 -9.11 8.39
N ALA A 67 -3.19 -10.24 7.73
CA ALA A 67 -4.17 -11.19 8.24
C ALA A 67 -3.75 -11.77 9.60
N ALA A 68 -2.45 -12.00 9.80
CA ALA A 68 -1.90 -12.53 11.05
C ALA A 68 -2.08 -11.59 12.26
N THR A 69 -2.25 -10.28 12.06
CA THR A 69 -2.55 -9.35 13.16
C THR A 69 -3.96 -9.59 13.73
N ARG A 70 -4.86 -10.20 12.96
CA ARG A 70 -6.28 -10.42 13.31
C ARG A 70 -7.02 -9.12 13.66
N THR A 71 -6.68 -8.03 12.98
CA THR A 71 -7.26 -6.70 13.26
C THR A 71 -8.18 -6.17 12.19
N ILE A 72 -7.88 -6.42 10.91
CA ILE A 72 -8.59 -5.88 9.76
C ILE A 72 -8.66 -6.94 8.68
N GLN A 73 -9.78 -6.99 7.94
CA GLN A 73 -9.91 -7.94 6.83
C GLN A 73 -8.99 -7.52 5.68
N VAL A 74 -8.38 -8.52 5.05
CA VAL A 74 -7.63 -8.42 3.79
C VAL A 74 -8.01 -9.58 2.88
N PRO A 75 -7.86 -9.48 1.55
CA PRO A 75 -8.06 -10.64 0.68
C PRO A 75 -7.05 -11.75 1.02
N GLU A 76 -7.51 -12.99 1.02
CA GLU A 76 -6.69 -14.16 1.34
C GLU A 76 -5.82 -14.52 0.12
N PRO A 77 -4.48 -14.59 0.27
CA PRO A 77 -3.60 -15.13 -0.76
C PRO A 77 -3.75 -16.63 -0.87
N ILE A 78 -4.35 -17.09 -1.98
CA ILE A 78 -4.59 -18.51 -2.25
C ILE A 78 -3.35 -19.16 -2.85
N CYS A 79 -2.83 -18.60 -3.94
CA CYS A 79 -1.59 -19.04 -4.57
C CYS A 79 -1.06 -17.97 -5.51
N TRP A 80 0.22 -18.09 -5.89
CA TRP A 80 0.87 -17.24 -6.87
C TRP A 80 1.89 -18.09 -7.65
N GLY A 81 2.31 -17.61 -8.80
CA GLY A 81 3.25 -18.35 -9.62
C GLY A 81 3.59 -17.64 -10.92
N VAL A 82 4.37 -18.33 -11.74
CA VAL A 82 4.84 -17.85 -13.03
C VAL A 82 4.78 -18.96 -14.06
N ASN A 83 4.43 -18.63 -15.29
CA ASN A 83 4.69 -19.44 -16.46
C ASN A 83 5.56 -18.68 -17.46
N GLU A 84 5.80 -19.24 -18.65
CA GLU A 84 6.71 -18.66 -19.64
C GLU A 84 6.44 -17.19 -19.99
N ARG A 85 5.20 -16.70 -19.84
CA ARG A 85 4.81 -15.35 -20.26
C ARG A 85 4.26 -14.47 -19.14
N HIS A 86 3.66 -15.04 -18.10
CA HIS A 86 2.95 -14.28 -17.09
C HIS A 86 3.29 -14.74 -15.68
N SER A 87 3.33 -13.78 -14.76
CA SER A 87 3.23 -14.02 -13.33
C SER A 87 1.80 -13.73 -12.87
N TYR A 88 1.37 -14.38 -11.77
CA TYR A 88 0.02 -14.25 -11.26
C TYR A 88 -0.05 -14.30 -9.73
N LEU A 89 -1.07 -13.64 -9.18
CA LEU A 89 -1.52 -13.77 -7.79
C LEU A 89 -3.01 -14.08 -7.77
N VAL A 90 -3.40 -15.12 -7.05
CA VAL A 90 -4.77 -15.55 -6.80
C VAL A 90 -5.17 -15.14 -5.39
N LEU A 91 -6.23 -14.35 -5.30
CA LEU A 91 -6.81 -13.85 -4.06
C LEU A 91 -8.24 -14.34 -3.89
N SER A 92 -8.72 -14.40 -2.64
CA SER A 92 -10.14 -14.56 -2.37
C SER A 92 -10.94 -13.42 -3.02
N TRP A 93 -12.11 -13.77 -3.58
CA TRP A 93 -12.99 -12.75 -4.13
C TRP A 93 -13.75 -12.02 -3.03
N LEU A 94 -13.80 -10.69 -3.12
CA LEU A 94 -14.48 -9.82 -2.17
C LEU A 94 -15.74 -9.23 -2.81
N ASN A 95 -16.90 -9.41 -2.15
CA ASN A 95 -18.14 -8.73 -2.56
C ASN A 95 -18.20 -7.36 -1.91
N LEU A 96 -17.81 -6.34 -2.66
CA LEU A 96 -17.76 -4.96 -2.19
C LEU A 96 -19.17 -4.36 -2.14
N GLY A 97 -19.51 -3.75 -1.02
CA GLY A 97 -20.78 -3.08 -0.78
C GLY A 97 -20.65 -1.58 -0.60
N LYS A 98 -21.73 -0.94 -0.15
CA LYS A 98 -21.74 0.47 0.25
C LYS A 98 -21.56 0.57 1.77
N GLY A 99 -20.51 1.26 2.18
CA GLY A 99 -20.26 1.55 3.60
C GLY A 99 -21.20 2.61 4.16
N ASN A 100 -21.46 2.53 5.47
CA ASN A 100 -22.08 3.61 6.25
C ASN A 100 -21.07 4.17 7.27
N ALA A 101 -21.46 5.22 8.01
CA ALA A 101 -20.59 5.85 9.00
C ALA A 101 -20.06 4.86 10.05
N THR A 102 -20.88 3.91 10.50
CA THR A 102 -20.47 2.87 11.47
C THR A 102 -19.38 1.96 10.91
N SER A 103 -19.51 1.54 9.65
CA SER A 103 -18.55 0.67 8.96
C SER A 103 -17.21 1.38 8.79
N TRP A 104 -17.23 2.65 8.36
CA TRP A 104 -16.01 3.47 8.22
C TRP A 104 -15.35 3.77 9.58
N ARG A 105 -16.14 4.00 10.64
CA ARG A 105 -15.60 4.13 12.00
C ARG A 105 -14.94 2.83 12.47
N SER A 106 -15.53 1.68 12.12
CA SER A 106 -14.91 0.37 12.35
C SER A 106 -13.58 0.24 11.60
N LEU A 107 -13.51 0.64 10.32
CA LEU A 107 -12.27 0.64 9.54
C LEU A 107 -11.16 1.41 10.26
N GLY A 108 -11.46 2.63 10.76
CA GLY A 108 -10.50 3.45 11.50
C GLY A 108 -9.97 2.75 12.76
N ARG A 109 -10.88 2.16 13.55
CA ARG A 109 -10.50 1.39 14.76
C ARG A 109 -9.66 0.17 14.44
N GLN A 110 -10.02 -0.58 13.40
CA GLN A 110 -9.32 -1.79 12.96
C GLN A 110 -7.92 -1.47 12.44
N LEU A 111 -7.76 -0.42 11.63
CA LEU A 111 -6.46 0.05 11.15
C LEU A 111 -5.57 0.51 12.32
N ALA A 112 -6.11 1.26 13.28
CA ALA A 112 -5.36 1.68 14.45
C ALA A 112 -4.86 0.48 15.29
N ARG A 113 -5.68 -0.58 15.41
CA ARG A 113 -5.27 -1.84 16.04
C ARG A 113 -4.20 -2.56 15.22
N MET A 114 -4.29 -2.57 13.89
CA MET A 114 -3.25 -3.16 13.04
C MET A 114 -1.90 -2.48 13.30
N HIS A 115 -1.88 -1.15 13.32
CA HIS A 115 -0.69 -0.39 13.62
C HIS A 115 -0.11 -0.67 15.01
N SER A 116 -0.93 -0.99 16.01
CA SER A 116 -0.45 -1.33 17.36
C SER A 116 0.07 -2.77 17.49
N GLN A 117 -0.23 -3.67 16.54
CA GLN A 117 0.28 -5.05 16.54
C GLN A 117 1.66 -5.19 15.89
N GLY A 118 2.07 -4.22 15.08
CA GLY A 118 3.42 -4.21 14.52
C GLY A 118 4.45 -4.01 15.62
N GLN A 119 5.09 -5.10 16.06
CA GLN A 119 6.16 -5.06 17.07
C GLN A 119 7.48 -5.41 16.40
N ASN A 120 8.01 -4.47 15.62
CA ASN A 120 9.39 -4.52 15.16
C ASN A 120 10.20 -3.43 15.86
N GLN A 121 11.50 -3.67 16.03
CA GLN A 121 12.42 -2.70 16.63
C GLN A 121 12.99 -1.74 15.58
N ARG A 122 12.84 -2.05 14.29
CA ARG A 122 13.44 -1.30 13.18
C ARG A 122 12.40 -0.97 12.11
N PHE A 123 12.68 0.07 11.33
CA PHE A 123 11.92 0.48 10.15
C PHE A 123 12.42 -0.25 8.92
N GLY A 124 11.53 -0.56 7.99
CA GLY A 124 11.83 -1.35 6.80
C GLY A 124 11.06 -2.67 6.78
N TRP A 125 11.53 -3.63 6.01
CA TRP A 125 10.86 -4.90 5.82
C TRP A 125 11.83 -5.99 5.38
N GLU A 126 11.43 -7.25 5.50
CA GLU A 126 12.30 -8.40 5.19
C GLU A 126 12.70 -8.49 3.71
N ARG A 127 11.98 -7.78 2.83
CA ARG A 127 12.25 -7.70 1.39
C ARG A 127 11.87 -6.34 0.84
N ASN A 128 12.52 -5.96 -0.26
CA ASN A 128 12.02 -4.88 -1.11
C ASN A 128 10.73 -5.36 -1.78
N ASN A 129 9.77 -4.45 -1.90
CA ASN A 129 8.52 -4.67 -2.62
C ASN A 129 8.33 -3.53 -3.63
N THR A 130 7.10 -3.22 -4.01
CA THR A 130 6.80 -2.13 -4.94
C THR A 130 5.69 -1.23 -4.42
N ILE A 131 5.71 0.03 -4.86
CA ILE A 131 4.62 1.01 -4.68
C ILE A 131 4.09 1.37 -6.07
N GLY A 132 3.05 0.66 -6.50
CA GLY A 132 2.77 0.51 -7.92
C GLY A 132 3.86 -0.32 -8.60
N SER A 133 4.47 0.18 -9.68
CA SER A 133 5.57 -0.51 -10.38
C SER A 133 6.96 0.01 -9.96
N THR A 134 7.01 1.01 -9.09
CA THR A 134 8.28 1.55 -8.58
C THR A 134 8.81 0.64 -7.47
N PRO A 135 10.09 0.21 -7.52
CA PRO A 135 10.69 -0.52 -6.41
C PRO A 135 10.67 0.31 -5.12
N GLN A 136 10.28 -0.31 -4.02
CA GLN A 136 10.29 0.30 -2.69
C GLN A 136 11.40 -0.36 -1.86
N ILE A 137 12.40 0.45 -1.48
CA ILE A 137 13.57 0.00 -0.73
C ILE A 137 13.21 -0.12 0.74
N ASN A 138 13.42 -1.30 1.32
CA ASN A 138 13.00 -1.66 2.67
C ASN A 138 14.15 -2.12 3.55
N THR A 139 15.40 -1.79 3.19
CA THR A 139 16.57 -2.01 4.03
C THR A 139 16.30 -1.53 5.46
N TRP A 140 16.59 -2.39 6.43
CA TRP A 140 16.33 -2.09 7.85
C TRP A 140 17.10 -0.86 8.32
N SER A 141 16.42 0.01 9.08
CA SER A 141 16.98 1.19 9.73
C SER A 141 16.47 1.30 11.16
N GLU A 142 17.31 1.78 12.06
CA GLU A 142 16.93 2.06 13.46
C GLU A 142 16.33 3.46 13.63
N ASN A 143 16.52 4.35 12.64
CA ASN A 143 16.08 5.73 12.69
C ASN A 143 15.03 6.02 11.60
N TRP A 144 13.87 6.54 12.02
CA TRP A 144 12.77 6.86 11.10
C TRP A 144 13.11 8.00 10.14
N ALA A 145 13.77 9.05 10.64
CA ALA A 145 14.13 10.21 9.85
C ALA A 145 15.08 9.81 8.71
N ASP A 146 16.09 8.98 9.01
CA ASP A 146 17.02 8.45 8.01
C ASP A 146 16.32 7.53 7.02
N PHE A 147 15.50 6.59 7.51
CA PHE A 147 14.75 5.67 6.66
C PHE A 147 13.87 6.42 5.65
N PHE A 148 13.07 7.37 6.14
CA PHE A 148 12.14 8.10 5.29
C PHE A 148 12.86 9.08 4.37
N ALA A 149 13.90 9.78 4.84
CA ALA A 149 14.67 10.70 4.02
C ALA A 149 15.38 9.97 2.86
N GLU A 150 16.00 8.83 3.12
CA GLU A 150 16.83 8.14 2.14
C GLU A 150 16.05 7.15 1.27
N HIS A 151 15.31 6.23 1.89
CA HIS A 151 14.66 5.11 1.21
C HIS A 151 13.25 5.44 0.69
N ARG A 152 12.68 6.59 1.06
CA ARG A 152 11.44 7.10 0.47
C ARG A 152 11.75 8.30 -0.40
N ILE A 153 12.02 9.46 0.18
CA ILE A 153 12.16 10.73 -0.57
C ILE A 153 13.38 10.72 -1.51
N GLY A 154 14.57 10.40 -0.97
CA GLY A 154 15.82 10.41 -1.74
C GLY A 154 15.79 9.43 -2.90
N TYR A 155 15.25 8.23 -2.70
CA TYR A 155 15.08 7.24 -3.76
C TYR A 155 14.14 7.73 -4.86
N GLN A 156 12.97 8.26 -4.51
CA GLN A 156 12.01 8.78 -5.49
C GLN A 156 12.57 9.97 -6.28
N LEU A 157 13.33 10.88 -5.64
CA LEU A 157 13.99 12.00 -6.33
C LEU A 157 15.06 11.53 -7.31
N LYS A 158 15.86 10.52 -6.96
CA LYS A 158 16.84 9.93 -7.87
C LYS A 158 16.18 9.33 -9.12
N LEU A 159 15.06 8.63 -8.95
CA LEU A 159 14.28 8.13 -10.08
C LEU A 159 13.70 9.28 -10.92
N ALA A 160 13.20 10.32 -10.24
CA ALA A 160 12.59 11.47 -10.89
C ALA A 160 13.59 12.24 -11.75
N GLN A 161 14.83 12.41 -11.28
CA GLN A 161 15.93 12.98 -12.07
C GLN A 161 16.25 12.13 -13.31
N ARG A 162 16.32 10.81 -13.18
CA ARG A 162 16.55 9.90 -14.32
C ARG A 162 15.45 9.99 -15.38
N ARG A 163 14.21 10.30 -14.96
CA ARG A 163 13.06 10.52 -15.84
C ARG A 163 13.02 11.93 -16.45
N GLY A 164 14.00 12.80 -16.14
CA GLY A 164 14.06 14.18 -16.64
C GLY A 164 13.25 15.20 -15.83
N GLY A 165 12.85 14.84 -14.61
CA GLY A 165 12.17 15.74 -13.70
C GLY A 165 13.12 16.78 -13.09
N HIS A 166 12.63 18.03 -12.97
CA HIS A 166 13.38 19.15 -12.42
C HIS A 166 12.91 19.41 -10.98
N PHE A 167 13.76 19.09 -10.02
CA PHE A 167 13.52 19.25 -8.59
C PHE A 167 14.71 19.91 -7.91
N PRO A 168 14.55 20.49 -6.70
CA PRO A 168 15.67 20.94 -5.89
C PRO A 168 16.69 19.83 -5.67
N ASP A 169 17.92 20.24 -5.35
CA ASP A 169 19.03 19.33 -5.11
C ASP A 169 18.65 18.22 -4.11
N THR A 170 18.86 16.97 -4.50
CA THR A 170 18.41 15.80 -3.73
C THR A 170 19.05 15.78 -2.35
N ILE A 171 20.33 16.14 -2.24
CA ILE A 171 21.03 16.14 -0.95
C ILE A 171 20.39 17.17 -0.01
N LYS A 172 20.10 18.39 -0.52
CA LYS A 172 19.40 19.41 0.26
C LYS A 172 18.01 18.95 0.72
N VAL A 173 17.22 18.33 -0.15
CA VAL A 173 15.88 17.85 0.22
C VAL A 173 15.97 16.75 1.26
N VAL A 174 16.84 15.75 1.06
CA VAL A 174 17.04 14.65 2.01
C VAL A 174 17.46 15.17 3.39
N THR A 175 18.43 16.10 3.43
CA THR A 175 18.86 16.72 4.70
C THR A 175 17.71 17.45 5.39
N LYS A 176 16.95 18.28 4.67
CA LYS A 176 15.80 18.99 5.26
C LYS A 176 14.73 18.03 5.76
N VAL A 177 14.45 16.93 5.05
CA VAL A 177 13.50 15.89 5.48
C VAL A 177 13.98 15.23 6.78
N ARG A 178 15.27 14.89 6.86
CA ARG A 178 15.88 14.34 8.06
C ARG A 178 15.73 15.30 9.26
N ASP A 179 16.02 16.58 9.06
CA ASP A 179 15.89 17.60 10.11
C ASP A 179 14.44 17.75 10.60
N LEU A 180 13.47 17.79 9.68
CA LEU A 180 12.05 17.90 10.00
C LEU A 180 11.51 16.67 10.77
N LEU A 181 12.12 15.51 10.59
CA LEU A 181 11.79 14.28 11.29
C LEU A 181 12.74 13.98 12.47
N GLY A 182 13.75 14.80 12.75
CA GLY A 182 14.80 14.48 13.72
C GLY A 182 14.28 14.22 15.14
N ASN A 183 13.20 14.91 15.53
CA ASN A 183 12.54 14.74 16.83
C ASN A 183 11.43 13.68 16.82
N ARG A 184 11.16 13.05 15.66
CA ARG A 184 10.09 12.04 15.50
C ARG A 184 10.67 10.65 15.74
N GLN A 185 10.30 10.06 16.87
CA GLN A 185 10.69 8.70 17.28
C GLN A 185 9.45 7.79 17.38
N PRO A 186 8.81 7.44 16.24
CA PRO A 186 7.63 6.60 16.25
C PRO A 186 8.00 5.15 16.59
N GLN A 187 7.08 4.40 17.19
CA GLN A 187 7.20 2.94 17.23
C GLN A 187 6.94 2.38 15.81
N PRO A 188 7.78 1.48 15.28
CA PRO A 188 7.58 0.91 13.94
C PRO A 188 6.27 0.12 13.86
N ALA A 189 5.29 0.66 13.15
CA ALA A 189 3.99 0.03 12.92
C ALA A 189 3.99 -0.71 11.58
N LEU A 190 3.31 -1.86 11.51
CA LEU A 190 3.05 -2.53 10.23
C LEU A 190 2.05 -1.66 9.44
N VAL A 191 2.53 -0.92 8.43
CA VAL A 191 1.70 -0.02 7.62
C VAL A 191 1.24 -0.71 6.34
N HIS A 192 0.09 -0.27 5.83
CA HIS A 192 -0.38 -0.62 4.50
C HIS A 192 0.55 -0.10 3.41
N GLY A 193 1.02 1.14 3.54
CA GLY A 193 2.02 1.75 2.66
C GLY A 193 1.46 2.33 1.36
N ASP A 194 0.22 2.01 0.98
CA ASP A 194 -0.50 2.61 -0.16
C ASP A 194 -2.00 2.79 0.15
N LEU A 195 -2.36 3.31 1.33
CA LEU A 195 -3.76 3.35 1.78
C LEU A 195 -4.51 4.59 1.27
N TRP A 196 -5.16 4.47 0.12
CA TRP A 196 -6.04 5.50 -0.46
C TRP A 196 -7.42 4.92 -0.78
N SER A 197 -8.33 5.74 -1.33
CA SER A 197 -9.74 5.36 -1.53
C SER A 197 -9.94 4.21 -2.52
N GLY A 198 -8.94 3.93 -3.38
CA GLY A 198 -8.93 2.76 -4.25
C GLY A 198 -8.57 1.45 -3.55
N ASN A 199 -7.96 1.50 -2.37
CA ASN A 199 -7.36 0.34 -1.67
C ASN A 199 -8.06 0.01 -0.34
N ALA A 200 -9.23 0.61 -0.09
CA ALA A 200 -10.06 0.36 1.08
C ALA A 200 -11.53 0.33 0.68
N ALA A 201 -12.28 -0.63 1.23
CA ALA A 201 -13.70 -0.77 0.96
C ALA A 201 -14.45 -1.32 2.16
N ILE A 202 -15.78 -1.36 2.04
CA ILE A 202 -16.66 -2.06 2.97
C ILE A 202 -17.29 -3.22 2.19
N LEU A 203 -17.27 -4.43 2.74
CA LEU A 203 -17.93 -5.60 2.17
C LEU A 203 -19.46 -5.47 2.25
N GLU A 204 -20.20 -6.26 1.48
CA GLU A 204 -21.67 -6.34 1.60
C GLU A 204 -22.14 -6.72 3.01
N SER A 205 -21.31 -7.44 3.78
CA SER A 205 -21.54 -7.76 5.19
C SER A 205 -21.44 -6.55 6.13
N GLY A 206 -20.94 -5.40 5.65
CA GLY A 206 -20.60 -4.24 6.48
C GLY A 206 -19.19 -4.29 7.08
N GLU A 207 -18.44 -5.37 6.83
CA GLU A 207 -17.07 -5.52 7.34
C GLU A 207 -16.07 -4.68 6.54
N PRO A 208 -15.18 -3.92 7.19
CA PRO A 208 -14.14 -3.17 6.50
C PRO A 208 -13.02 -4.06 5.95
N VAL A 209 -12.52 -3.75 4.75
CA VAL A 209 -11.42 -4.48 4.10
C VAL A 209 -10.42 -3.52 3.48
N ILE A 210 -9.14 -3.87 3.53
CA ILE A 210 -8.06 -3.18 2.80
C ILE A 210 -7.34 -4.17 1.88
N PHE A 211 -6.77 -3.68 0.79
CA PHE A 211 -6.12 -4.51 -0.23
C PHE A 211 -5.09 -3.71 -1.02
N ASP A 212 -4.26 -4.41 -1.79
CA ASP A 212 -3.17 -3.87 -2.59
C ASP A 212 -2.06 -3.17 -1.75
N PRO A 213 -1.47 -3.87 -0.76
CA PRO A 213 -0.51 -3.27 0.15
C PRO A 213 0.89 -3.07 -0.47
N ALA A 214 1.57 -2.01 -0.01
CA ALA A 214 2.99 -1.74 -0.22
C ALA A 214 3.72 -1.72 1.14
N THR A 215 3.56 -2.82 1.90
CA THR A 215 3.86 -2.91 3.33
C THR A 215 5.32 -2.72 3.73
N TYR A 216 5.52 -2.14 4.91
CA TYR A 216 6.76 -2.11 5.67
C TYR A 216 6.46 -1.75 7.13
N TYR A 217 7.46 -1.82 8.00
CA TYR A 217 7.39 -1.22 9.34
C TYR A 217 7.80 0.26 9.25
N GLY A 218 6.87 1.17 9.57
CA GLY A 218 7.03 2.62 9.41
C GLY A 218 6.31 3.43 10.49
N ASP A 219 6.32 4.76 10.35
CA ASP A 219 5.42 5.60 11.15
C ASP A 219 3.97 5.38 10.70
N ARG A 220 3.08 5.01 11.63
CA ARG A 220 1.64 4.81 11.37
C ARG A 220 0.94 6.00 10.71
N GLU A 221 1.52 7.20 10.83
CA GLU A 221 0.99 8.42 10.23
C GLU A 221 1.10 8.45 8.69
N VAL A 222 1.95 7.61 8.08
CA VAL A 222 2.08 7.54 6.62
C VAL A 222 0.79 7.06 5.95
N ASP A 223 0.13 6.05 6.53
CA ASP A 223 -1.13 5.54 6.00
C ASP A 223 -2.24 6.59 6.10
N LEU A 224 -2.34 7.27 7.25
CA LEU A 224 -3.34 8.33 7.41
C LEU A 224 -3.12 9.50 6.45
N ALA A 225 -1.86 9.90 6.25
CA ALA A 225 -1.53 10.96 5.31
C ALA A 225 -2.01 10.59 3.90
N MET A 226 -1.78 9.33 3.49
CA MET A 226 -2.22 8.82 2.19
C MET A 226 -3.74 8.80 2.05
N THR A 227 -4.48 8.46 3.11
CA THR A 227 -5.97 8.51 3.07
C THR A 227 -6.51 9.91 2.77
N GLU A 228 -5.77 10.96 3.15
CA GLU A 228 -6.15 12.36 2.96
C GLU A 228 -5.74 12.92 1.59
N LEU A 229 -4.91 12.22 0.81
CA LEU A 229 -4.29 12.77 -0.41
C LEU A 229 -5.24 12.81 -1.62
N PHE A 230 -6.06 11.76 -1.81
CA PHE A 230 -6.91 11.60 -3.00
C PHE A 230 -8.40 11.53 -2.62
N GLY A 231 -8.95 12.67 -2.22
CA GLY A 231 -10.37 12.84 -1.92
C GLY A 231 -10.77 12.57 -0.47
N GLY A 232 -9.89 12.01 0.35
CA GLY A 232 -10.15 11.78 1.78
C GLY A 232 -11.02 10.55 2.05
N PHE A 233 -10.93 10.02 3.26
CA PHE A 233 -11.93 9.09 3.78
C PHE A 233 -13.07 9.85 4.48
N PRO A 234 -14.23 9.23 4.72
CA PRO A 234 -15.29 9.86 5.50
C PRO A 234 -14.83 10.21 6.93
N THR A 235 -15.31 11.31 7.49
CA THR A 235 -14.96 11.78 8.86
C THR A 235 -15.05 10.68 9.92
N ALA A 236 -16.01 9.77 9.79
CA ALA A 236 -16.20 8.65 10.71
C ALA A 236 -14.96 7.73 10.81
N PHE A 237 -14.19 7.57 9.73
CA PHE A 237 -12.93 6.82 9.75
C PHE A 237 -11.92 7.47 10.68
N TYR A 238 -11.66 8.77 10.52
CA TYR A 238 -10.69 9.49 11.34
C TYR A 238 -11.09 9.53 12.82
N GLN A 239 -12.38 9.65 13.10
CA GLN A 239 -12.93 9.52 14.46
C GLN A 239 -12.62 8.14 15.05
N GLY A 240 -12.93 7.07 14.31
CA GLY A 240 -12.68 5.70 14.75
C GLY A 240 -11.20 5.40 14.99
N TYR A 241 -10.32 5.91 14.14
CA TYR A 241 -8.87 5.77 14.34
C TYR A 241 -8.41 6.51 15.61
N THR A 242 -8.81 7.77 15.76
CA THR A 242 -8.39 8.64 16.87
C THR A 242 -8.84 8.10 18.23
N GLU A 243 -9.98 7.42 18.30
CA GLU A 243 -10.44 6.74 19.53
C GLU A 243 -9.48 5.67 20.04
N VAL A 244 -8.74 5.02 19.14
CA VAL A 244 -7.82 3.93 19.48
C VAL A 244 -6.39 4.45 19.57
N SER A 245 -5.98 5.31 18.64
CA SER A 245 -4.62 5.84 18.56
C SER A 245 -4.62 7.32 18.15
N PRO A 246 -4.76 8.25 19.11
CA PRO A 246 -4.72 9.68 18.84
C PRO A 246 -3.44 10.10 18.13
N LEU A 247 -3.54 11.03 17.16
CA LEU A 247 -2.37 11.53 16.43
C LEU A 247 -1.50 12.44 17.29
N ALA A 248 -0.18 12.34 17.11
CA ALA A 248 0.75 13.19 17.83
C ALA A 248 0.71 14.62 17.27
N GLU A 249 1.05 15.59 18.13
CA GLU A 249 1.22 16.98 17.72
C GLU A 249 2.19 17.09 16.51
N GLY A 250 1.95 18.05 15.63
CA GLY A 250 2.74 18.24 14.40
C GLY A 250 2.34 17.35 13.22
N TYR A 251 1.30 16.51 13.35
CA TYR A 251 0.81 15.67 12.24
C TYR A 251 0.52 16.46 10.96
N GLN A 252 -0.09 17.65 11.06
CA GLN A 252 -0.42 18.46 9.87
C GLN A 252 0.82 18.82 9.03
N GLN A 253 1.99 18.99 9.67
CA GLN A 253 3.24 19.20 8.96
C GLN A 253 3.80 17.90 8.40
N ARG A 254 3.82 16.83 9.21
CA ARG A 254 4.31 15.51 8.77
C ARG A 254 3.48 14.93 7.63
N LYS A 255 2.18 15.19 7.58
CA LYS A 255 1.30 14.81 6.47
C LYS A 255 1.79 15.33 5.12
N ILE A 256 2.24 16.59 5.05
CA ILE A 256 2.79 17.17 3.80
C ILE A 256 4.02 16.36 3.37
N LEU A 257 4.89 16.04 4.32
CA LEU A 257 6.09 15.27 4.07
C LEU A 257 5.78 13.82 3.64
N TYR A 258 4.86 13.14 4.33
CA TYR A 258 4.45 11.78 3.99
C TYR A 258 3.76 11.71 2.63
N ASN A 259 2.94 12.70 2.28
CA ASN A 259 2.32 12.77 0.96
C ASN A 259 3.29 13.15 -0.16
N LEU A 260 4.40 13.85 0.15
CA LEU A 260 5.43 14.14 -0.86
C LEU A 260 6.00 12.85 -1.47
N TYR A 261 6.15 11.79 -0.66
CA TYR A 261 6.58 10.48 -1.15
C TYR A 261 5.66 9.95 -2.25
N HIS A 262 4.34 9.97 -2.02
CA HIS A 262 3.36 9.47 -2.99
C HIS A 262 3.27 10.37 -4.22
N ILE A 263 3.37 11.69 -4.08
CA ILE A 263 3.35 12.61 -5.23
C ILE A 263 4.61 12.43 -6.10
N LEU A 264 5.79 12.26 -5.50
CA LEU A 264 7.00 11.92 -6.25
C LEU A 264 6.86 10.56 -6.96
N ASN A 265 6.26 9.56 -6.31
CA ASN A 265 5.97 8.28 -6.95
C ASN A 265 5.01 8.43 -8.13
N HIS A 266 3.94 9.23 -7.99
CA HIS A 266 3.00 9.51 -9.07
C HIS A 266 3.66 10.25 -10.24
N PHE A 267 4.59 11.17 -9.97
CA PHE A 267 5.42 11.75 -11.02
C PHE A 267 6.26 10.66 -11.73
N ASN A 268 6.87 9.75 -10.97
CA ASN A 268 7.70 8.68 -11.54
C ASN A 268 6.90 7.68 -12.38
N LEU A 269 5.62 7.48 -12.09
CA LEU A 269 4.75 6.60 -12.87
C LEU A 269 4.09 7.33 -14.05
N PHE A 270 3.54 8.51 -13.81
CA PHE A 270 2.62 9.19 -14.72
C PHE A 270 3.13 10.52 -15.28
N GLY A 271 4.17 11.11 -14.67
CA GLY A 271 4.76 12.39 -15.10
C GLY A 271 3.83 13.60 -14.88
N GLY A 272 3.97 14.61 -15.73
CA GLY A 272 3.00 15.71 -15.84
C GLY A 272 2.84 16.58 -14.58
N SER A 273 1.59 16.86 -14.22
CA SER A 273 1.20 17.81 -13.17
C SER A 273 1.75 17.50 -11.78
N TYR A 274 2.09 16.23 -11.51
CA TYR A 274 2.69 15.81 -10.24
C TYR A 274 4.05 16.45 -9.97
N ALA A 275 4.81 16.84 -11.01
CA ALA A 275 6.07 17.56 -10.83
C ALA A 275 5.87 18.93 -10.19
N ALA A 276 4.88 19.69 -10.65
CA ALA A 276 4.57 21.01 -10.11
C ALA A 276 4.08 20.90 -8.66
N GLN A 277 3.23 19.91 -8.38
CA GLN A 277 2.74 19.64 -7.02
C GLN A 277 3.87 19.25 -6.07
N ALA A 278 4.75 18.33 -6.45
CA ALA A 278 5.91 17.95 -5.63
C ALA A 278 6.83 19.14 -5.36
N ASN A 279 7.11 19.98 -6.35
CA ASN A 279 7.93 21.19 -6.17
C ASN A 279 7.27 22.19 -5.20
N GLN A 280 5.95 22.39 -5.30
CA GLN A 280 5.23 23.25 -4.35
C GLN A 280 5.31 22.70 -2.92
N MET A 281 5.15 21.39 -2.74
CA MET A 281 5.27 20.73 -1.43
C MET A 281 6.70 20.85 -0.88
N ILE A 282 7.72 20.65 -1.71
CA ILE A 282 9.12 20.86 -1.31
C ILE A 282 9.33 22.31 -0.87
N ASN A 283 8.90 23.30 -1.64
CA ASN A 283 9.03 24.71 -1.26
C ASN A 283 8.33 25.04 0.07
N GLN A 284 7.15 24.45 0.31
CA GLN A 284 6.44 24.60 1.58
C GLN A 284 7.22 24.02 2.77
N LEU A 285 7.98 22.94 2.56
CA LEU A 285 8.83 22.34 3.59
C LEU A 285 10.10 23.17 3.85
N PHE A 286 10.62 23.87 2.83
CA PHE A 286 11.83 24.69 2.93
C PHE A 286 11.58 26.08 3.53
N ASN A 287 10.41 26.68 3.29
CA ASN A 287 10.04 28.00 3.80
C ASN A 287 9.51 27.97 5.26
N ARG A 288 9.89 26.95 6.02
CA ARG A 288 9.54 26.72 7.41
C ARG A 288 10.78 26.52 8.27
#